data_AF-A0AAN8GGE6-F1
#
_entry.id   AF-A0AAN8GGE6-F1
#
_cell.length_a   1.000
_cell.length_b   1.000
_cell.length_c   1.000
_cell.angle_alpha   90.00
_cell.angle_beta   90.00
_cell.angle_gamma   90.00
#
_symmetry.space_group_name_H-M   'P 1'
#
loop_
_entity.id
_entity.type
_entity.pdbx_description
1 polymer ?
#
loop_
_entity_poly.entity_id
_entity_poly.type
_entity_poly.pdbx_seq_one_letter_code
_entity_poly.pdbx_strand_id
1 'polypeptide(L)'
;MSKREAFLESCCTENVDDFLRFIQLHRNKTEPFDVEEVLQEMNRDQRQTLWGKLSSLLQDVLQEERREEGSEERREEAMEVEAAADPSHVRSVVDGVTLVAAESLKVLQDGETYSSLLEVIHRLHDMLELQPVSEAPLQLQILRLCDAWWKKDLKEKETFGRSAMIIALTRSFDLKKPGTEIQRVWSLRDVLLGLDYTSEDNKQVMDLLLKCFQRPAFLRNDDGKRFLVFLFSWNINFISVIHGTIKNQLEFFSM
;
A
#
# COMPACT_ATOMS: atom_id res chain seq x y z
N MET A 1 -21.27 7.30 26.81
CA MET A 1 -20.17 6.62 26.10
C MET A 1 -19.28 7.70 25.52
N SER A 2 -17.96 7.64 25.73
CA SER A 2 -17.03 8.63 25.16
C SER A 2 -16.89 8.45 23.65
N LYS A 3 -16.43 9.48 22.91
CA LYS A 3 -16.17 9.37 21.46
C LYS A 3 -15.23 8.21 21.12
N ARG A 4 -14.19 8.01 21.93
CA ARG A 4 -13.22 6.91 21.82
C ARG A 4 -13.87 5.53 21.96
N GLU A 5 -14.71 5.37 22.98
CA GLU A 5 -15.44 4.11 23.21
C GLU A 5 -16.41 3.82 22.07
N ALA A 6 -17.17 4.83 21.62
CA ALA A 6 -18.12 4.66 20.52
C ALA A 6 -17.41 4.24 19.21
N PHE A 7 -16.25 4.86 18.91
CA PHE A 7 -15.45 4.47 17.75
C PHE A 7 -14.82 3.08 17.89
N LEU A 8 -14.36 2.73 19.10
CA LEU A 8 -13.83 1.39 19.37
C LEU A 8 -14.91 0.30 19.23
N GLU A 9 -16.14 0.57 19.66
CA GLU A 9 -17.25 -0.39 19.57
C GLU A 9 -17.82 -0.52 18.16
N SER A 10 -17.65 0.48 17.30
CA SER A 10 -18.11 0.38 15.91
C SER A 10 -17.20 -0.50 15.04
N CYS A 11 -15.94 -0.73 15.43
CA CYS A 11 -14.96 -1.50 14.66
C CYS A 11 -15.22 -3.03 14.71
N CYS A 12 -16.42 -3.49 14.42
CA CYS A 12 -16.77 -4.91 14.28
C CYS A 12 -17.79 -5.11 13.14
N THR A 13 -17.94 -6.34 12.69
CA THR A 13 -18.86 -6.70 11.59
C THR A 13 -20.31 -6.34 11.90
N GLU A 14 -20.74 -6.50 13.15
CA GLU A 14 -22.11 -6.21 13.61
C GLU A 14 -22.45 -4.71 13.53
N ASN A 15 -21.45 -3.83 13.63
CA ASN A 15 -21.61 -2.37 13.65
C ASN A 15 -20.86 -1.69 12.50
N VAL A 16 -20.65 -2.41 11.39
CA VAL A 16 -19.82 -1.94 10.27
C VAL A 16 -20.32 -0.63 9.66
N ASP A 17 -21.64 -0.43 9.61
CA ASP A 17 -22.24 0.82 9.12
C ASP A 17 -21.90 2.02 10.02
N ASP A 18 -21.86 1.82 11.33
CA ASP A 18 -21.44 2.86 12.28
C ASP A 18 -19.95 3.18 12.12
N PHE A 19 -19.11 2.16 11.88
CA PHE A 19 -17.70 2.36 11.55
C PHE A 19 -17.56 3.22 10.29
N LEU A 20 -18.22 2.84 9.19
CA LEU A 20 -18.20 3.59 7.94
C LEU A 20 -18.73 5.02 8.11
N ARG A 21 -19.73 5.22 8.97
CA ARG A 21 -20.23 6.55 9.32
C ARG A 21 -19.14 7.40 10.00
N PHE A 22 -18.39 6.85 10.94
CA PHE A 22 -17.25 7.57 11.54
C PHE A 22 -16.17 7.92 10.51
N ILE A 23 -15.87 7.02 9.58
CA ILE A 23 -14.93 7.30 8.48
C ILE A 23 -15.44 8.44 7.59
N GLN A 24 -16.74 8.46 7.28
CA GLN A 24 -17.35 9.56 6.53
C GLN A 24 -17.29 10.88 7.29
N LEU A 25 -17.56 10.87 8.60
CA LEU A 25 -17.47 12.06 9.45
C LEU A 25 -16.05 12.64 9.44
N HIS A 26 -15.00 11.81 9.56
CA HIS A 26 -13.61 12.27 9.48
C HIS A 26 -13.25 12.87 8.11
N ARG A 27 -13.78 12.32 7.02
CA ARG A 27 -13.57 12.88 5.67
C ARG A 27 -14.28 14.22 5.50
N ASN A 28 -15.39 14.42 6.21
CA ASN A 28 -16.12 15.67 6.19
C ASN A 28 -15.49 16.70 7.14
N LYS A 29 -14.63 17.57 6.60
CA LYS A 29 -13.90 18.59 7.37
C LYS A 29 -14.78 19.62 8.09
N THR A 30 -16.10 19.61 7.88
CA THR A 30 -17.04 20.47 8.62
C THR A 30 -17.56 19.83 9.90
N GLU A 31 -17.35 18.52 10.09
CA GLU A 31 -17.81 17.77 11.25
C GLU A 31 -16.73 17.72 12.35
N PRO A 32 -17.10 17.63 13.63
CA PRO A 32 -16.18 17.70 14.77
C PRO A 32 -15.57 16.33 15.15
N PHE A 33 -15.48 15.40 14.20
CA PHE A 33 -14.90 14.08 14.43
C PHE A 33 -13.66 13.89 13.57
N ASP A 34 -12.54 13.58 14.21
CA ASP A 34 -11.28 13.31 13.55
C ASP A 34 -10.64 12.03 14.12
N VAL A 35 -10.26 11.12 13.24
CA VAL A 35 -9.67 9.83 13.63
C VAL A 35 -8.31 10.02 14.27
N GLU A 36 -7.48 10.96 13.80
CA GLU A 36 -6.16 11.23 14.36
C GLU A 36 -6.30 11.72 15.81
N GLU A 37 -7.20 12.69 16.06
CA GLU A 37 -7.49 13.21 17.39
C GLU A 37 -7.97 12.10 18.35
N VAL A 38 -8.93 11.27 17.90
CA VAL A 38 -9.44 10.15 18.71
C VAL A 38 -8.33 9.16 19.07
N LEU A 39 -7.45 8.83 18.12
CA LEU A 39 -6.31 7.93 18.33
C LEU A 39 -5.24 8.52 19.26
N GLN A 40 -5.02 9.84 19.21
CA GLN A 40 -4.12 10.55 20.12
C GLN A 40 -4.65 10.52 21.57
N GLU A 41 -5.97 10.65 21.75
CA GLU A 41 -6.59 10.57 23.07
C GLU A 41 -6.65 9.15 23.64
N MET A 42 -6.55 8.10 22.80
CA MET A 42 -6.56 6.71 23.28
C MET A 42 -5.30 6.39 24.08
N ASN A 43 -5.44 5.53 25.10
CA ASN A 43 -4.27 4.93 25.74
C ASN A 43 -3.74 3.74 24.91
N ARG A 44 -2.62 3.14 25.35
CA ARG A 44 -1.98 2.02 24.65
C ARG A 44 -2.89 0.81 24.49
N ASP A 45 -3.60 0.43 25.55
CA ASP A 45 -4.49 -0.73 25.54
C ASP A 45 -5.69 -0.52 24.61
N GLN A 46 -6.22 0.70 24.56
CA GLN A 46 -7.29 1.08 23.63
C GLN A 46 -6.83 1.01 22.18
N ARG A 47 -5.62 1.51 21.86
CA ARG A 47 -5.05 1.39 20.52
C ARG A 47 -4.84 -0.06 20.11
N GLN A 48 -4.28 -0.88 21.00
CA GLN A 48 -4.07 -2.29 20.72
C GLN A 48 -5.39 -3.03 20.49
N THR A 49 -6.40 -2.73 21.30
CA THR A 49 -7.76 -3.29 21.14
C THR A 49 -8.36 -2.86 19.80
N LEU A 50 -8.23 -1.59 19.43
CA LEU A 50 -8.69 -1.08 18.14
C LEU A 50 -8.04 -1.82 16.99
N TRP A 51 -6.71 -1.98 16.99
CA TRP A 51 -6.00 -2.69 15.92
C TRP A 51 -6.40 -4.16 15.83
N GLY A 52 -6.63 -4.83 16.95
CA GLY A 52 -7.18 -6.19 16.97
C GLY A 52 -8.56 -6.25 16.32
N LYS A 53 -9.45 -5.33 16.70
CA LYS A 53 -10.79 -5.18 16.12
C LYS A 53 -10.75 -4.93 14.60
N LEU A 54 -9.87 -4.04 14.13
CA LEU A 54 -9.68 -3.78 12.69
C LEU A 54 -9.13 -5.02 11.94
N SER A 55 -8.20 -5.77 12.54
CA SER A 55 -7.68 -7.02 11.95
C SER A 55 -8.80 -8.04 11.76
N SER A 56 -9.65 -8.23 12.78
CA SER A 56 -10.82 -9.13 12.70
C SER A 56 -11.85 -8.64 11.69
N LEU A 57 -12.23 -7.36 11.71
CA LEU A 57 -13.18 -6.77 10.77
C LEU A 57 -12.71 -6.97 9.31
N LEU A 58 -11.44 -6.67 9.04
CA LEU A 58 -10.86 -6.85 7.71
C LEU A 58 -10.84 -8.32 7.31
N GLN A 59 -10.52 -9.23 8.23
CA GLN A 59 -10.55 -10.66 7.96
C GLN A 59 -11.96 -11.16 7.61
N ASP A 60 -12.97 -10.77 8.39
CA ASP A 60 -14.33 -11.27 8.24
C ASP A 60 -14.93 -10.80 6.92
N VAL A 61 -14.79 -9.51 6.61
CA VAL A 61 -15.30 -8.92 5.36
C VAL A 61 -14.63 -9.54 4.13
N LEU A 62 -13.31 -9.76 4.14
CA LEU A 62 -12.61 -10.40 3.02
C LEU A 62 -12.97 -11.89 2.88
N GLN A 63 -13.33 -12.58 3.97
CA GLN A 63 -13.81 -13.96 3.89
C GLN A 63 -15.23 -14.05 3.35
N GLU A 64 -16.08 -13.10 3.70
CA GLU A 64 -17.44 -12.99 3.16
C GLU A 64 -17.41 -12.78 1.65
N GLU A 65 -16.62 -11.82 1.16
CA GLU A 65 -16.43 -11.56 -0.28
C GLU A 65 -16.03 -12.83 -1.06
N ARG A 66 -15.05 -13.59 -0.56
CA ARG A 66 -14.62 -14.85 -1.21
C ARG A 66 -15.69 -15.95 -1.19
N ARG A 67 -16.54 -16.00 -0.16
CA ARG A 67 -17.64 -16.97 -0.08
C ARG A 67 -18.72 -16.63 -1.11
N GLU A 68 -19.00 -15.34 -1.27
CA GLU A 68 -19.97 -14.85 -2.24
C GLU A 68 -19.50 -15.14 -3.67
N GLU A 69 -18.26 -14.79 -4.03
CA GLU A 69 -17.66 -15.08 -5.35
C GLU A 69 -17.75 -16.59 -5.68
N GLY A 70 -17.34 -17.46 -4.75
CA GLY A 70 -17.41 -18.91 -4.95
C GLY A 70 -18.83 -19.50 -4.91
N SER A 71 -19.83 -18.72 -4.46
CA SER A 71 -21.25 -19.09 -4.47
C SER A 71 -21.95 -18.60 -5.73
N GLU A 72 -21.55 -17.46 -6.30
CA GLU A 72 -22.04 -16.94 -7.58
C GLU A 72 -21.59 -17.85 -8.73
N GLU A 73 -20.32 -18.26 -8.75
CA GLU A 73 -19.82 -19.29 -9.69
C GLU A 73 -20.59 -20.62 -9.60
N ARG A 74 -21.20 -20.91 -8.44
CA ARG A 74 -22.05 -22.10 -8.21
C ARG A 74 -23.54 -21.84 -8.45
N ARG A 75 -24.00 -20.58 -8.36
CA ARG A 75 -25.40 -20.14 -8.57
C ARG A 75 -25.71 -19.82 -10.02
N GLU A 76 -24.71 -19.60 -10.88
CA GLU A 76 -24.93 -19.55 -12.33
C GLU A 76 -25.52 -20.86 -12.90
N GLU A 77 -25.50 -21.97 -12.14
CA GLU A 77 -26.23 -23.21 -12.45
C GLU A 77 -27.62 -23.35 -11.78
N ALA A 78 -28.03 -22.44 -10.88
CA ALA A 78 -29.35 -22.52 -10.22
C ALA A 78 -29.88 -21.15 -9.77
N MET A 79 -31.01 -20.77 -10.36
CA MET A 79 -31.76 -19.51 -10.23
C MET A 79 -31.91 -18.93 -8.80
N GLU A 80 -31.40 -17.70 -8.67
CA GLU A 80 -31.84 -16.48 -7.96
C GLU A 80 -32.09 -16.37 -6.43
N VAL A 81 -31.54 -15.24 -5.94
CA VAL A 81 -31.79 -14.39 -4.76
C VAL A 81 -31.26 -14.84 -3.39
N GLU A 82 -30.18 -14.19 -2.96
CA GLU A 82 -30.09 -13.49 -1.66
C GLU A 82 -28.97 -12.44 -1.74
N ALA A 83 -29.18 -11.30 -1.04
CA ALA A 83 -28.42 -10.07 -1.19
C ALA A 83 -26.91 -10.26 -0.96
N ALA A 84 -26.14 -10.16 -2.04
CA ALA A 84 -24.69 -10.02 -1.97
C ALA A 84 -24.31 -8.80 -1.15
N ALA A 85 -23.21 -8.86 -0.41
CA ALA A 85 -22.52 -7.65 0.00
C ALA A 85 -22.28 -6.82 -1.27
N ASP A 86 -22.80 -5.58 -1.29
CA ASP A 86 -22.51 -4.68 -2.40
C ASP A 86 -20.97 -4.62 -2.55
N PRO A 87 -20.37 -4.92 -3.72
CA PRO A 87 -18.92 -4.82 -3.92
C PRO A 87 -18.37 -3.42 -3.56
N SER A 88 -19.25 -2.42 -3.45
CA SER A 88 -18.94 -1.11 -2.91
C SER A 88 -18.71 -1.10 -1.38
N HIS A 89 -19.35 -1.99 -0.63
CA HIS A 89 -19.34 -2.08 0.82
C HIS A 89 -18.00 -2.63 1.34
N VAL A 90 -17.56 -3.79 0.86
CA VAL A 90 -16.24 -4.35 1.24
C VAL A 90 -15.13 -3.37 0.94
N ARG A 91 -15.15 -2.79 -0.27
CA ARG A 91 -14.19 -1.76 -0.66
C ARG A 91 -14.20 -0.55 0.26
N SER A 92 -15.38 -0.13 0.75
CA SER A 92 -15.51 0.97 1.70
C SER A 92 -14.92 0.62 3.07
N VAL A 93 -15.10 -0.63 3.53
CA VAL A 93 -14.49 -1.11 4.77
C VAL A 93 -12.98 -1.15 4.66
N VAL A 94 -12.43 -1.73 3.59
CA VAL A 94 -10.98 -1.81 3.35
C VAL A 94 -10.37 -0.40 3.29
N ASP A 95 -11.03 0.54 2.61
CA ASP A 95 -10.64 1.95 2.52
C ASP A 95 -10.69 2.64 3.90
N GLY A 96 -11.72 2.37 4.71
CA GLY A 96 -11.81 2.84 6.09
C GLY A 96 -10.70 2.29 6.98
N VAL A 97 -10.46 0.98 6.94
CA VAL A 97 -9.40 0.31 7.72
C VAL A 97 -8.02 0.84 7.33
N THR A 98 -7.77 1.02 6.02
CA THR A 98 -6.52 1.59 5.50
C THR A 98 -6.28 2.99 6.05
N LEU A 99 -7.33 3.82 6.10
CA LEU A 99 -7.27 5.16 6.68
C LEU A 99 -6.91 5.10 8.17
N VAL A 100 -7.63 4.31 8.96
CA VAL A 100 -7.37 4.22 10.41
C VAL A 100 -5.98 3.65 10.70
N ALA A 101 -5.50 2.70 9.90
CA ALA A 101 -4.14 2.19 9.99
C ALA A 101 -3.09 3.27 9.70
N ALA A 102 -3.30 4.10 8.68
CA ALA A 102 -2.42 5.22 8.36
C ALA A 102 -2.38 6.27 9.48
N GLU A 103 -3.53 6.62 10.04
CA GLU A 103 -3.63 7.53 11.19
C GLU A 103 -2.99 6.93 12.46
N SER A 104 -3.13 5.61 12.65
CA SER A 104 -2.49 4.89 13.75
C SER A 104 -0.97 4.99 13.71
N LEU A 105 -0.36 4.99 12.51
CA LEU A 105 1.09 5.16 12.38
C LEU A 105 1.56 6.53 12.87
N LYS A 106 0.77 7.59 12.72
CA LYS A 106 1.15 8.93 13.17
C LYS A 106 1.27 9.03 14.68
N VAL A 107 0.38 8.33 15.40
CA VAL A 107 0.31 8.36 16.87
C VAL A 107 1.11 7.23 17.54
N LEU A 108 1.59 6.26 16.77
CA LEU A 108 2.37 5.12 17.28
C LEU A 108 3.64 5.63 17.99
N GLN A 109 3.80 5.24 19.26
CA GLN A 109 4.92 5.61 20.11
C GLN A 109 6.00 4.53 20.15
N ASP A 110 7.23 4.94 20.47
CA ASP A 110 8.36 4.02 20.64
C ASP A 110 8.09 3.01 21.77
N GLY A 111 8.34 1.73 21.47
CA GLY A 111 8.14 0.61 22.41
C GLY A 111 6.70 0.14 22.56
N GLU A 112 5.72 0.72 21.84
CA GLU A 112 4.37 0.16 21.77
C GLU A 112 4.35 -1.16 21.00
N THR A 113 3.53 -2.11 21.47
CA THR A 113 3.32 -3.37 20.73
C THR A 113 2.26 -3.14 19.66
N TYR A 114 2.63 -3.33 18.40
CA TYR A 114 1.76 -3.08 17.24
C TYR A 114 1.50 -4.36 16.42
N SER A 115 1.54 -5.55 17.03
CA SER A 115 1.37 -6.83 16.33
C SER A 115 0.06 -6.91 15.54
N SER A 116 -1.05 -6.45 16.11
CA SER A 116 -2.34 -6.44 15.41
C SER A 116 -2.38 -5.41 14.27
N LEU A 117 -1.68 -4.28 14.39
CA LEU A 117 -1.54 -3.33 13.29
C LEU A 117 -0.66 -3.90 12.17
N LEU A 118 0.36 -4.69 12.53
CA LEU A 118 1.18 -5.44 11.57
C LEU A 118 0.34 -6.48 10.81
N GLU A 119 -0.60 -7.16 11.47
CA GLU A 119 -1.55 -8.07 10.78
C GLU A 119 -2.46 -7.31 9.81
N VAL A 120 -2.94 -6.12 10.19
CA VAL A 120 -3.77 -5.27 9.31
C VAL A 120 -3.01 -4.92 8.04
N ILE A 121 -1.78 -4.41 8.14
CA ILE A 121 -1.01 -4.06 6.95
C ILE A 121 -0.66 -5.28 6.08
N HIS A 122 -0.42 -6.46 6.66
CA HIS A 122 -0.22 -7.68 5.87
C HIS A 122 -1.44 -8.00 5.01
N ARG A 123 -2.63 -8.00 5.58
CA ARG A 123 -3.86 -8.29 4.83
C ARG A 123 -4.10 -7.27 3.72
N LEU A 124 -3.85 -5.99 3.99
CA LEU A 124 -3.96 -4.93 2.98
C LEU A 124 -2.88 -5.09 1.88
N HIS A 125 -1.67 -5.47 2.26
CA HIS A 125 -0.56 -5.72 1.34
C HIS A 125 -0.83 -6.94 0.44
N ASP A 126 -1.38 -8.03 0.97
CA ASP A 126 -1.81 -9.18 0.16
C ASP A 126 -2.77 -8.75 -0.96
N MET A 127 -3.68 -7.81 -0.69
CA MET A 127 -4.57 -7.27 -1.71
C MET A 127 -3.83 -6.51 -2.82
N LEU A 128 -2.70 -5.85 -2.51
CA LEU A 128 -1.84 -5.24 -3.52
C LEU A 128 -1.18 -6.27 -4.42
N GLU A 129 -0.78 -7.41 -3.86
CA GLU A 129 -0.08 -8.47 -4.60
C GLU A 129 -1.02 -9.28 -5.49
N LEU A 130 -2.28 -9.44 -5.08
CA LEU A 130 -3.30 -10.16 -5.85
C LEU A 130 -3.92 -9.35 -6.99
N GLN A 131 -3.77 -8.02 -6.99
CA GLN A 131 -4.40 -7.14 -7.97
C GLN A 131 -3.39 -6.59 -8.98
N PRO A 132 -3.79 -6.42 -10.26
CA PRO A 132 -2.95 -5.74 -11.23
C PRO A 132 -2.68 -4.30 -10.79
N VAL A 133 -1.50 -3.80 -11.12
CA VAL A 133 -1.13 -2.40 -10.87
C VAL A 133 -2.08 -1.47 -11.62
N SER A 134 -2.71 -0.54 -10.91
CA SER A 134 -3.71 0.37 -11.45
C SER A 134 -3.63 1.76 -10.80
N GLU A 135 -4.43 2.70 -11.29
CA GLU A 135 -4.58 4.03 -10.66
C GLU A 135 -5.70 4.09 -9.62
N ALA A 136 -6.25 2.94 -9.20
CA ALA A 136 -7.36 2.88 -8.26
C ALA A 136 -7.02 3.62 -6.94
N PRO A 137 -7.93 4.48 -6.43
CA PRO A 137 -7.68 5.26 -5.21
C PRO A 137 -7.28 4.41 -4.00
N LEU A 138 -7.94 3.27 -3.79
CA LEU A 138 -7.66 2.35 -2.69
C LEU A 138 -6.24 1.76 -2.78
N GLN A 139 -5.83 1.30 -3.96
CA GLN A 139 -4.48 0.76 -4.17
C GLN A 139 -3.42 1.83 -3.84
N LEU A 140 -3.67 3.09 -4.20
CA LEU A 140 -2.78 4.20 -3.86
C LEU A 140 -2.74 4.49 -2.35
N GLN A 141 -3.85 4.34 -1.62
CA GLN A 141 -3.87 4.51 -0.18
C GLN A 141 -3.08 3.40 0.54
N ILE A 142 -3.28 2.14 0.17
CA ILE A 142 -2.52 1.02 0.75
C ILE A 142 -1.03 1.17 0.44
N LEU A 143 -0.69 1.60 -0.78
CA LEU A 143 0.69 1.90 -1.16
C LEU A 143 1.31 3.01 -0.30
N ARG A 144 0.56 4.08 0.00
CA ARG A 144 1.01 5.14 0.92
C ARG A 144 1.21 4.62 2.35
N LEU A 145 0.38 3.69 2.79
CA LEU A 145 0.56 3.03 4.08
C LEU A 145 1.87 2.23 4.11
N CYS A 146 2.18 1.48 3.03
CA CYS A 146 3.47 0.79 2.90
C CYS A 146 4.66 1.76 2.91
N ASP A 147 4.55 2.90 2.21
CA ASP A 147 5.60 3.95 2.24
C ASP A 147 5.83 4.48 3.66
N ALA A 148 4.75 4.73 4.40
CA ALA A 148 4.81 5.23 5.76
C ALA A 148 5.41 4.18 6.72
N TRP A 149 5.05 2.91 6.53
CA TRP A 149 5.61 1.78 7.28
C TRP A 149 7.12 1.67 7.08
N TRP A 150 7.58 1.78 5.82
CA TRP A 150 9.00 1.82 5.48
C TRP A 150 9.73 2.95 6.19
N LYS A 151 9.20 4.18 6.08
CA LYS A 151 9.82 5.38 6.65
C LYS A 151 9.88 5.38 8.18
N LYS A 152 8.96 4.68 8.83
CA LYS A 152 8.95 4.51 10.29
C LYS A 152 9.88 3.40 10.79
N ASP A 153 10.60 2.71 9.90
CA ASP A 153 11.56 1.66 10.25
C ASP A 153 10.93 0.52 11.08
N LEU A 154 9.67 0.18 10.76
CA LEU A 154 8.92 -0.81 11.52
C LEU A 154 9.30 -2.25 11.13
N LYS A 155 8.92 -3.21 11.98
CA LYS A 155 9.07 -4.65 11.71
C LYS A 155 8.55 -5.00 10.32
N GLU A 156 9.33 -5.82 9.61
CA GLU A 156 9.01 -6.33 8.27
C GLU A 156 8.87 -5.24 7.18
N LYS A 157 9.43 -4.05 7.43
CA LYS A 157 9.47 -2.96 6.44
C LYS A 157 9.99 -3.38 5.06
N GLU A 158 10.95 -4.30 4.99
CA GLU A 158 11.56 -4.74 3.72
C GLU A 158 10.53 -5.34 2.77
N THR A 159 9.56 -6.09 3.30
CA THR A 159 8.45 -6.67 2.52
C THR A 159 7.59 -5.58 1.90
N PHE A 160 7.08 -4.67 2.72
CA PHE A 160 6.19 -3.60 2.27
C PHE A 160 6.91 -2.57 1.39
N GLY A 161 8.15 -2.22 1.74
CA GLY A 161 9.01 -1.31 0.98
C GLY A 161 9.34 -1.86 -0.41
N ARG A 162 9.64 -3.16 -0.52
CA ARG A 162 9.87 -3.83 -1.81
C ARG A 162 8.64 -3.76 -2.71
N SER A 163 7.47 -4.20 -2.24
CA SER A 163 6.26 -4.18 -3.07
C SER A 163 5.87 -2.74 -3.42
N ALA A 164 6.04 -1.79 -2.49
CA ALA A 164 5.81 -0.38 -2.76
C ALA A 164 6.72 0.18 -3.86
N MET A 165 8.01 -0.16 -3.84
CA MET A 165 8.97 0.25 -4.86
C MET A 165 8.63 -0.34 -6.24
N ILE A 166 8.27 -1.63 -6.30
CA ILE A 166 7.90 -2.30 -7.56
C ILE A 166 6.66 -1.68 -8.17
N ILE A 167 5.63 -1.43 -7.36
CA ILE A 167 4.39 -0.81 -7.82
C ILE A 167 4.65 0.63 -8.28
N ALA A 168 5.45 1.41 -7.54
CA ALA A 168 5.82 2.76 -7.91
C ALA A 168 6.61 2.81 -9.23
N LEU A 169 7.59 1.92 -9.41
CA LEU A 169 8.33 1.76 -10.67
C LEU A 169 7.38 1.44 -11.83
N THR A 170 6.49 0.47 -11.64
CA THR A 170 5.53 0.06 -12.67
C THR A 170 4.61 1.22 -13.06
N ARG A 171 3.98 1.89 -12.09
CA ARG A 171 3.13 3.07 -12.35
C ARG A 171 3.91 4.20 -13.02
N SER A 172 5.17 4.42 -12.65
CA SER A 172 5.99 5.48 -13.26
C SER A 172 6.20 5.31 -14.77
N PHE A 173 6.01 4.10 -15.29
CA PHE A 173 6.16 3.79 -16.72
C PHE A 173 4.86 3.94 -17.53
N ASP A 174 3.71 3.82 -16.86
CA ASP A 174 2.41 3.78 -17.52
C ASP A 174 1.67 5.13 -17.40
N LEU A 175 1.97 5.90 -16.35
CA LEU A 175 1.35 7.20 -16.10
C LEU A 175 1.80 8.26 -17.10
N LYS A 176 0.85 9.08 -17.57
CA LYS A 176 1.14 10.30 -18.34
C LYS A 176 1.95 11.34 -17.54
N LYS A 177 1.75 11.39 -16.22
CA LYS A 177 2.42 12.32 -15.30
C LYS A 177 3.02 11.55 -14.12
N PRO A 178 4.18 10.88 -14.30
CA PRO A 178 4.72 9.95 -13.30
C PRO A 178 5.48 10.63 -12.15
N GLY A 179 5.46 11.96 -12.04
CA GLY A 179 6.31 12.71 -11.10
C GLY A 179 6.20 12.25 -9.64
N THR A 180 4.97 12.01 -9.16
CA THR A 180 4.73 11.50 -7.80
C THR A 180 5.31 10.11 -7.59
N GLU A 181 5.20 9.23 -8.58
CA GLU A 181 5.75 7.88 -8.48
C GLU A 181 7.28 7.89 -8.56
N ILE A 182 7.88 8.77 -9.38
CA ILE A 182 9.34 8.97 -9.43
C ILE A 182 9.86 9.46 -8.07
N GLN A 183 9.18 10.43 -7.46
CA GLN A 183 9.53 10.91 -6.12
C GLN A 183 9.44 9.79 -5.08
N ARG A 184 8.39 8.94 -5.17
CA ARG A 184 8.25 7.76 -4.31
C ARG A 184 9.39 6.78 -4.49
N VAL A 185 9.72 6.41 -5.74
CA VAL A 185 10.85 5.53 -6.07
C VAL A 185 12.16 6.06 -5.46
N TRP A 186 12.42 7.36 -5.59
CA TRP A 186 13.58 7.99 -4.95
C TRP A 186 13.55 7.89 -3.42
N SER A 187 12.38 8.07 -2.81
CA SER A 187 12.20 7.98 -1.36
C SER A 187 12.37 6.55 -0.81
N LEU A 188 12.13 5.54 -1.65
CA LEU A 188 12.27 4.11 -1.34
C LEU A 188 13.59 3.51 -1.81
N ARG A 189 14.52 4.29 -2.38
CA ARG A 189 15.76 3.78 -2.99
C ARG A 189 16.57 2.87 -2.07
N ASP A 190 16.52 3.10 -0.75
CA ASP A 190 17.29 2.35 0.24
C ASP A 190 16.79 0.90 0.38
N VAL A 191 15.58 0.57 -0.11
CA VAL A 191 15.11 -0.82 -0.29
C VAL A 191 16.10 -1.63 -1.14
N LEU A 192 16.75 -1.00 -2.12
CA LEU A 192 17.73 -1.65 -2.97
C LEU A 192 18.96 -2.16 -2.19
N LEU A 193 19.28 -1.55 -1.04
CA LEU A 193 20.43 -1.97 -0.23
C LEU A 193 20.21 -3.34 0.41
N GLY A 194 18.95 -3.77 0.59
CA GLY A 194 18.59 -5.10 1.08
C GLY A 194 18.45 -6.16 -0.02
N LEU A 195 18.55 -5.79 -1.30
CA LEU A 195 18.36 -6.72 -2.41
C LEU A 195 19.66 -7.39 -2.84
N ASP A 196 19.61 -8.72 -2.99
CA ASP A 196 20.68 -9.49 -3.61
C ASP A 196 20.57 -9.42 -5.14
N TYR A 197 21.54 -8.76 -5.78
CA TYR A 197 21.63 -8.69 -7.23
C TYR A 197 21.70 -10.06 -7.92
N THR A 198 22.27 -11.08 -7.26
CA THR A 198 22.50 -12.40 -7.85
C THR A 198 21.29 -13.34 -7.75
N SER A 199 20.26 -12.95 -6.99
CA SER A 199 19.05 -13.75 -6.83
C SER A 199 18.11 -13.62 -8.03
N GLU A 200 17.67 -14.75 -8.58
CA GLU A 200 16.67 -14.81 -9.66
C GLU A 200 15.33 -14.18 -9.25
N ASP A 201 14.97 -14.23 -7.97
CA ASP A 201 13.74 -13.62 -7.43
C ASP A 201 13.73 -12.09 -7.60
N ASN A 202 14.91 -11.50 -7.81
CA ASN A 202 15.06 -10.06 -7.97
C ASN A 202 15.13 -9.63 -9.44
N LYS A 203 15.10 -10.56 -10.39
CA LYS A 203 15.24 -10.25 -11.82
C LYS A 203 14.19 -9.26 -12.33
N GLN A 204 12.93 -9.40 -11.90
CA GLN A 204 11.88 -8.44 -12.23
C GLN A 204 12.23 -7.02 -11.78
N VAL A 205 12.77 -6.88 -10.57
CA VAL A 205 13.21 -5.58 -10.05
C VAL A 205 14.35 -5.04 -10.92
N MET A 206 15.34 -5.86 -11.25
CA MET A 206 16.46 -5.46 -12.12
C MET A 206 15.98 -4.92 -13.47
N ASP A 207 15.03 -5.61 -14.10
CA ASP A 207 14.47 -5.21 -15.39
C ASP A 207 13.75 -3.86 -15.29
N LEU A 208 12.99 -3.64 -14.21
CA LEU A 208 12.33 -2.35 -13.95
C LEU A 208 13.37 -1.23 -13.70
N LEU A 209 14.45 -1.51 -12.97
CA LEU A 209 15.53 -0.54 -12.73
C LEU A 209 16.23 -0.14 -14.04
N LEU A 210 16.54 -1.11 -14.91
CA LEU A 210 17.14 -0.83 -16.23
C LEU A 210 16.20 0.00 -17.10
N LYS A 211 14.90 -0.31 -17.07
CA LYS A 211 13.87 0.42 -17.82
C LYS A 211 13.82 1.91 -17.42
N CYS A 212 14.22 2.28 -16.20
CA CYS A 212 14.29 3.69 -15.78
C CYS A 212 15.22 4.53 -16.68
N PHE A 213 16.36 3.97 -17.12
CA PHE A 213 17.31 4.67 -18.00
C PHE A 213 16.74 4.96 -19.40
N GLN A 214 15.71 4.22 -19.78
CA GLN A 214 15.06 4.31 -21.08
C GLN A 214 13.88 5.30 -21.10
N ARG A 215 13.50 5.83 -19.93
CA ARG A 215 12.30 6.64 -19.76
C ARG A 215 12.66 8.12 -19.65
N PRO A 216 12.22 8.98 -20.61
CA PRO A 216 12.48 10.42 -20.55
C PRO A 216 12.00 11.09 -19.27
N ALA A 217 10.97 10.55 -18.62
CA ALA A 217 10.45 11.06 -17.36
C ALA A 217 11.49 11.04 -16.23
N PHE A 218 12.27 9.95 -16.10
CA PHE A 218 13.35 9.85 -15.11
C PHE A 218 14.52 10.77 -15.44
N LEU A 219 14.86 10.93 -16.72
CA LEU A 219 15.96 11.79 -17.17
C LEU A 219 15.67 13.29 -16.98
N ARG A 220 14.40 13.69 -17.04
CA ARG A 220 13.99 15.10 -16.93
C ARG A 220 13.66 15.53 -15.50
N ASN A 221 13.15 14.61 -14.68
CA ASN A 221 12.80 14.86 -13.28
C ASN A 221 14.04 14.84 -12.37
N ASP A 222 14.15 15.74 -11.40
CA ASP A 222 15.34 15.84 -10.55
C ASP A 222 15.51 14.66 -9.59
N ASP A 223 14.42 14.16 -9.00
CA ASP A 223 14.46 12.92 -8.20
C ASP A 223 14.73 11.70 -9.08
N GLY A 224 14.23 11.71 -10.32
CA GLY A 224 14.58 10.72 -11.33
C GLY A 224 16.08 10.67 -11.63
N LYS A 225 16.71 11.83 -11.88
CA LYS A 225 18.16 11.93 -12.09
C LYS A 225 18.94 11.43 -10.87
N ARG A 226 18.54 11.85 -9.67
CA ARG A 226 19.15 11.37 -8.42
C ARG A 226 19.06 9.86 -8.28
N PHE A 227 17.90 9.28 -8.60
CA PHE A 227 17.69 7.84 -8.56
C PHE A 227 18.59 7.11 -9.56
N LEU A 228 18.67 7.58 -10.81
CA LEU A 228 19.56 6.99 -11.82
C LEU A 228 21.05 7.07 -11.41
N VAL A 229 21.47 8.19 -10.80
CA VAL A 229 22.83 8.33 -10.26
C VAL A 229 23.07 7.34 -9.12
N PHE A 230 22.09 7.15 -8.22
CA PHE A 230 22.18 6.15 -7.15
C PHE A 230 22.36 4.72 -7.70
N LEU A 231 21.71 4.37 -8.81
CA LEU A 231 21.86 3.05 -9.42
C LEU A 231 23.30 2.79 -9.92
N PHE A 232 24.04 3.84 -10.30
CA PHE A 232 25.47 3.73 -10.63
C PHE A 232 26.37 3.47 -9.41
N SER A 233 25.86 3.56 -8.19
CA SER A 233 26.59 3.20 -6.96
C SER A 233 26.10 1.92 -6.30
N TRP A 234 25.03 1.29 -6.82
CA TRP A 234 24.35 0.21 -6.13
C TRP A 234 25.06 -1.14 -6.26
N ASN A 235 25.41 -1.59 -7.48
CA ASN A 235 26.08 -2.86 -7.69
C ASN A 235 26.99 -2.82 -8.93
N ILE A 236 28.23 -3.27 -8.80
CA ILE A 236 29.24 -3.19 -9.88
C ILE A 236 28.85 -3.97 -11.15
N ASN A 237 28.21 -5.13 -10.99
CA ASN A 237 27.76 -5.92 -12.12
C ASN A 237 26.57 -5.24 -12.81
N PHE A 238 25.67 -4.64 -12.02
CA PHE A 238 24.55 -3.88 -12.55
C PHE A 238 25.00 -2.65 -13.35
N ILE A 239 26.06 -1.96 -12.93
CA ILE A 239 26.67 -0.84 -13.69
C ILE A 239 27.03 -1.28 -15.12
N SER A 240 27.65 -2.45 -15.28
CA SER A 240 27.99 -2.98 -16.61
C SER A 240 26.74 -3.17 -17.48
N VAL A 241 25.63 -3.64 -16.90
CA VAL A 241 24.36 -3.83 -17.60
C VAL A 241 23.71 -2.49 -17.97
N ILE A 242 23.81 -1.48 -17.09
CA ILE A 242 23.37 -0.11 -17.38
C ILE A 242 24.12 0.44 -18.61
N HIS A 243 25.46 0.34 -18.62
CA HIS A 243 26.26 0.81 -19.75
C HIS A 243 25.86 0.13 -21.07
N GLY A 244 25.67 -1.20 -21.05
CA GLY A 244 25.18 -1.94 -22.21
C GLY A 244 23.81 -1.44 -22.69
N THR A 245 22.90 -1.20 -21.75
CA THR A 245 21.53 -0.73 -22.04
C THR A 245 21.54 0.65 -22.69
N ILE A 246 22.30 1.61 -22.14
CA ILE A 246 22.42 2.97 -22.70
C ILE A 246 23.07 2.94 -24.08
N LYS A 247 24.14 2.15 -24.25
CA LYS A 247 24.85 2.03 -25.53
C LYS A 247 23.94 1.52 -26.64
N ASN A 248 23.17 0.46 -26.37
CA ASN A 248 22.23 -0.11 -27.35
C ASN A 248 21.17 0.91 -27.79
N GLN A 249 20.73 1.80 -26.89
CA GLN A 249 19.79 2.86 -27.26
C GLN A 249 20.43 3.91 -28.18
N LEU A 250 21.67 4.32 -27.92
CA LEU A 250 22.38 5.29 -28.75
C LEU A 250 22.64 4.75 -30.16
N GLU A 251 23.04 3.48 -30.27
CA GLU A 251 23.24 2.83 -31.57
C GLU A 251 21.93 2.77 -32.39
N PHE A 252 20.80 2.53 -31.73
CA PHE A 252 19.48 2.55 -32.38
C PHE A 252 19.06 3.94 -32.90
N PHE A 253 19.53 5.03 -32.29
CA PHE A 253 19.29 6.40 -32.80
C PHE A 253 20.26 6.82 -33.90
N SER A 254 21.35 6.07 -34.10
CA SER A 254 22.36 6.35 -35.13
C SER A 254 22.11 5.62 -36.46
N MET A 255 21.05 4.82 -36.54
CA MET A 255 20.59 4.07 -37.72
C MET A 255 19.26 4.62 -38.21
#